data_AF-A0A961XAK8-F1
#
_entry.id   AF-A0A961XAK8-F1
#
_cell.length_a   1.000
_cell.length_b   1.000
_cell.length_c   1.000
_cell.angle_alpha   90.00
_cell.angle_beta   90.00
_cell.angle_gamma   90.00
#
_symmetry.space_group_name_H-M   'P 1'
#
loop_
_entity.id
_entity.type
_entity.pdbx_description
1 polymer ?
#
loop_
_entity_poly.entity_id
_entity_poly.type
_entity_poly.pdbx_seq_one_letter_code
_entity_poly.pdbx_strand_id
1 'polypeptide(L)'
;MQRSLERDERNRGGRVAKSATPLFFYGFRPFFFGAAFWAVSAMAIWIGTIGGLWAAGQGYGALAWHAHEMIFGYTAAVVAGFLLTMVPNWTGHLPVAGWRLILLFLLWCAARVAFLVTGVTGPLPAVVLDSLFLPCLFLVVAREIVVGRNWRNLKPLILVAFLAAANIGFHAEVLTSGTSSIGSRVGIAAIVGLIILIGGRIVPSFTHTWLMRMGSKRLPVSFDRFDLVTLVASVIALVLWVVMPVAIVTGIVFFAAAVLQSVRLWRWVGVHAWREPFVLILHIGYAFVP
;
A
#
# COMPACT_ATOMS: atom_id res chain seq x y z
N MET A 1 -16.14 -41.55 -17.36
CA MET A 1 -16.64 -40.39 -16.59
C MET A 1 -15.52 -39.51 -16.04
N GLN A 2 -14.45 -40.03 -15.43
CA GLN A 2 -13.29 -39.21 -15.03
C GLN A 2 -12.52 -38.59 -16.21
N ARG A 3 -12.35 -39.31 -17.33
CA ARG A 3 -11.70 -38.79 -18.54
C ARG A 3 -12.47 -37.67 -19.27
N SER A 4 -13.77 -37.50 -19.03
CA SER A 4 -14.56 -36.39 -19.61
C SER A 4 -14.45 -35.12 -18.77
N LEU A 5 -14.29 -35.25 -17.44
CA LEU A 5 -14.09 -34.12 -16.54
C LEU A 5 -12.69 -33.50 -16.70
N GLU A 6 -11.65 -34.30 -16.87
CA GLU A 6 -10.29 -33.80 -17.17
C GLU A 6 -10.20 -33.10 -18.54
N ARG A 7 -11.05 -33.51 -19.50
CA ARG A 7 -11.13 -32.89 -20.84
C ARG A 7 -11.84 -31.54 -20.78
N ASP A 8 -12.85 -31.40 -19.91
CA ASP A 8 -13.56 -30.14 -19.67
C ASP A 8 -12.73 -29.13 -18.89
N GLU A 9 -11.90 -29.58 -17.93
CA GLU A 9 -10.94 -28.70 -17.24
C GLU A 9 -9.83 -28.20 -18.17
N ARG A 10 -9.30 -29.06 -19.06
CA ARG A 10 -8.36 -28.62 -20.12
C ARG A 10 -9.01 -27.66 -21.11
N ASN A 11 -10.27 -27.85 -21.48
CA ASN A 11 -10.97 -26.96 -22.40
C ASN A 11 -11.36 -25.61 -21.76
N ARG A 12 -11.65 -25.58 -20.45
CA ARG A 12 -11.86 -24.34 -19.69
C ARG A 12 -10.55 -23.55 -19.51
N GLY A 13 -9.43 -24.24 -19.27
CA GLY A 13 -8.10 -23.62 -19.24
C GLY A 13 -7.63 -23.13 -20.62
N GLY A 14 -8.01 -23.82 -21.70
CA GLY A 14 -7.60 -23.49 -23.07
C GLY A 14 -8.33 -22.32 -23.73
N ARG A 15 -9.57 -22.01 -23.32
CA ARG A 15 -10.35 -20.89 -23.91
C ARG A 15 -10.00 -19.51 -23.39
N VAL A 16 -9.26 -19.42 -22.28
CA VAL A 16 -8.80 -18.14 -21.69
C VAL A 16 -7.46 -17.71 -22.29
N ALA A 17 -6.82 -18.55 -23.10
CA ALA A 17 -5.47 -18.35 -23.63
C ALA A 17 -5.47 -18.14 -25.15
N LYS A 18 -5.94 -16.98 -25.62
CA LYS A 18 -5.55 -16.37 -26.91
C LYS A 18 -6.12 -14.95 -26.99
N SER A 19 -5.24 -13.94 -27.04
CA SER A 19 -5.50 -12.50 -27.28
C SER A 19 -5.62 -11.52 -26.09
N ALA A 20 -4.81 -11.68 -25.04
CA ALA A 20 -4.52 -10.55 -24.13
C ALA A 20 -3.08 -10.60 -23.61
N THR A 21 -2.42 -9.44 -23.58
CA THR A 21 -1.03 -9.28 -23.13
C THR A 21 -0.86 -9.81 -21.68
N PRO A 22 0.15 -10.64 -21.36
CA PRO A 22 0.31 -11.31 -20.05
C PRO A 22 0.33 -10.40 -18.81
N LEU A 23 0.49 -9.10 -19.02
CA LEU A 23 0.50 -8.06 -17.98
C LEU A 23 -0.86 -7.89 -17.29
N PHE A 24 -1.97 -8.22 -17.94
CA PHE A 24 -3.33 -7.94 -17.44
C PHE A 24 -4.09 -9.16 -16.86
N PHE A 25 -3.44 -10.32 -16.76
CA PHE A 25 -4.07 -11.55 -16.25
C PHE A 25 -4.26 -11.59 -14.72
N TYR A 26 -3.54 -10.74 -13.98
CA TYR A 26 -3.69 -10.60 -12.53
C TYR A 26 -3.63 -9.13 -12.12
N GLY A 27 -4.63 -8.66 -11.37
CA GLY A 27 -4.85 -7.26 -11.00
C GLY A 27 -3.66 -6.53 -10.39
N PHE A 28 -2.75 -7.27 -9.78
CA PHE A 28 -1.62 -6.70 -9.06
C PHE A 28 -0.41 -6.36 -9.91
N ARG A 29 -0.23 -7.04 -11.05
CA ARG A 29 0.97 -6.91 -11.89
C ARG A 29 1.18 -5.51 -12.46
N PRO A 30 0.18 -4.84 -13.05
CA PRO A 30 0.40 -3.49 -13.58
C PRO A 30 0.75 -2.50 -12.48
N PHE A 31 0.14 -2.62 -11.30
CA PHE A 31 0.42 -1.73 -10.17
C PHE A 31 1.79 -1.94 -9.54
N PHE A 32 2.23 -3.19 -9.29
CA PHE A 32 3.57 -3.41 -8.75
C PHE A 32 4.67 -3.06 -9.76
N PHE A 33 4.47 -3.39 -11.04
CA PHE A 33 5.41 -3.00 -12.10
C PHE A 33 5.44 -1.48 -12.27
N GLY A 34 4.28 -0.83 -12.33
CA GLY A 34 4.15 0.62 -12.39
C GLY A 34 4.77 1.31 -11.19
N ALA A 35 4.57 0.80 -9.98
CA ALA A 35 5.19 1.30 -8.77
C ALA A 35 6.72 1.19 -8.83
N ALA A 36 7.27 0.04 -9.21
CA ALA A 36 8.72 -0.14 -9.32
C ALA A 36 9.34 0.79 -10.37
N PHE A 37 8.73 0.87 -11.55
CA PHE A 37 9.16 1.79 -12.60
C PHE A 37 9.09 3.25 -12.16
N TRP A 38 8.00 3.63 -11.51
CA TRP A 38 7.78 5.00 -11.05
C TRP A 38 8.69 5.39 -9.89
N ALA A 39 9.01 4.47 -8.97
CA ALA A 39 9.97 4.74 -7.91
C ALA A 39 11.33 5.18 -8.48
N VAL A 40 11.85 4.43 -9.45
CA VAL A 40 13.12 4.76 -10.11
C VAL A 40 12.99 6.06 -10.91
N SER A 41 11.93 6.20 -11.70
CA SER A 41 11.71 7.37 -12.56
C SER A 41 11.53 8.66 -11.76
N ALA A 42 10.68 8.64 -10.73
CA ALA A 42 10.41 9.80 -9.88
C ALA A 42 11.65 10.21 -9.09
N MET A 43 12.47 9.27 -8.61
CA MET A 43 13.74 9.60 -7.98
C MET A 43 14.73 10.23 -8.95
N ALA A 44 14.88 9.68 -10.16
CA ALA A 44 15.73 10.28 -11.18
C ALA A 44 15.27 11.71 -11.54
N ILE A 45 13.95 11.88 -11.75
CA ILE A 45 13.34 13.19 -12.04
C ILE A 45 13.55 14.16 -10.89
N TRP A 46 13.36 13.73 -9.64
CA TRP A 46 13.58 14.61 -8.50
C TRP A 46 15.04 15.02 -8.36
N ILE A 47 15.99 14.08 -8.49
CA ILE A 47 17.43 14.33 -8.43
C ILE A 47 17.85 15.33 -9.52
N GLY A 48 17.36 15.15 -10.75
CA GLY A 48 17.63 16.12 -11.82
C GLY A 48 16.97 17.48 -11.58
N THR A 49 15.83 17.53 -10.89
CA THR A 49 15.16 18.79 -10.54
C THR A 49 15.94 19.58 -9.51
N ILE A 50 16.39 18.94 -8.42
CA ILE A 50 17.23 19.60 -7.41
C ILE A 50 18.65 19.91 -7.93
N GLY A 51 19.12 19.16 -8.92
CA GLY A 51 20.37 19.41 -9.63
C GLY A 51 20.28 20.49 -10.73
N GLY A 52 19.10 21.08 -10.95
CA GLY A 52 18.89 22.14 -11.94
C GLY A 52 18.86 21.69 -13.41
N LEU A 53 18.75 20.39 -13.68
CA LEU A 53 18.72 19.84 -15.04
C LEU A 53 17.37 20.04 -15.74
N TRP A 54 16.28 20.00 -14.98
CA TRP A 54 14.91 20.20 -15.47
C TRP A 54 13.99 20.68 -14.35
N ALA A 55 12.76 21.05 -14.69
CA ALA A 55 11.74 21.46 -13.73
C ALA A 55 10.53 20.52 -13.80
N ALA A 56 10.28 19.76 -12.72
CA ALA A 56 9.09 18.95 -12.56
C ALA A 56 8.16 19.55 -11.50
N GLY A 57 6.84 19.37 -11.64
CA GLY A 57 5.87 19.77 -10.62
C GLY A 57 5.84 21.26 -10.34
N GLN A 58 5.97 22.09 -11.38
CA GLN A 58 5.90 23.55 -11.24
C GLN A 58 4.63 23.96 -10.48
N GLY A 59 4.78 24.87 -9.51
CA GLY A 59 3.72 25.26 -8.57
C GLY A 59 3.71 24.49 -7.25
N TYR A 60 4.33 23.31 -7.15
CA TYR A 60 4.47 22.54 -5.90
C TYR A 60 5.85 22.69 -5.27
N GLY A 61 6.87 22.95 -6.08
CA GLY A 61 8.26 22.95 -5.62
C GLY A 61 8.84 21.54 -5.53
N ALA A 62 10.17 21.42 -5.66
CA ALA A 62 10.84 20.13 -5.81
C ALA A 62 10.61 19.19 -4.62
N LEU A 63 10.61 19.73 -3.38
CA LEU A 63 10.43 18.93 -2.18
C LEU A 63 9.00 18.38 -2.05
N ALA A 64 7.98 19.22 -2.24
CA ALA A 64 6.59 18.78 -2.14
C ALA A 64 6.24 17.82 -3.28
N TRP A 65 6.72 18.08 -4.50
CA TRP A 65 6.55 17.16 -5.62
C TRP A 65 7.10 15.77 -5.30
N HIS A 66 8.33 15.68 -4.76
CA HIS A 66 8.91 14.40 -4.35
C HIS A 66 8.13 13.72 -3.22
N ALA A 67 7.80 14.46 -2.16
CA ALA A 67 7.03 13.92 -1.04
C ALA A 67 5.71 13.33 -1.55
N HIS A 68 5.01 14.05 -2.42
CA HIS A 68 3.79 13.59 -3.06
C HIS A 68 3.99 12.30 -3.86
N GLU A 69 4.98 12.28 -4.75
CA GLU A 69 5.23 11.13 -5.63
C GLU A 69 5.62 9.88 -4.86
N MET A 70 6.30 10.00 -3.72
CA MET A 70 6.65 8.86 -2.87
C MET A 70 5.45 8.36 -2.06
N ILE A 71 4.66 9.28 -1.47
CA ILE A 71 3.54 8.94 -0.57
C ILE A 71 2.30 8.51 -1.37
N PHE A 72 1.86 9.33 -2.32
CA PHE A 72 0.59 9.17 -3.01
C PHE A 72 0.73 8.62 -4.43
N GLY A 73 1.92 8.69 -5.03
CA GLY A 73 2.18 8.08 -6.34
C GLY A 73 2.60 6.62 -6.24
N TYR A 74 3.83 6.43 -5.81
CA TYR A 74 4.47 5.14 -5.64
C TYR A 74 3.74 4.28 -4.61
N THR A 75 3.62 4.76 -3.37
CA THR A 75 3.10 3.90 -2.29
C THR A 75 1.61 3.58 -2.49
N ALA A 76 0.81 4.51 -3.02
CA ALA A 76 -0.59 4.22 -3.36
C ALA A 76 -0.72 3.14 -4.45
N ALA A 77 0.19 3.10 -5.44
CA ALA A 77 0.24 2.01 -6.41
C ALA A 77 0.61 0.67 -5.75
N VAL A 78 1.56 0.67 -4.80
CA VAL A 78 1.89 -0.54 -4.00
C VAL A 78 0.67 -1.01 -3.21
N VAL A 79 -0.05 -0.10 -2.54
CA VAL A 79 -1.28 -0.40 -1.80
C VAL A 79 -2.36 -0.96 -2.75
N ALA A 80 -2.53 -0.38 -3.93
CA ALA A 80 -3.46 -0.87 -4.94
C ALA A 80 -3.10 -2.31 -5.38
N GLY A 81 -1.85 -2.54 -5.77
CA GLY A 81 -1.38 -3.87 -6.18
C GLY A 81 -1.58 -4.90 -5.07
N PHE A 82 -1.29 -4.53 -3.84
CA PHE A 82 -1.48 -5.37 -2.67
C PHE A 82 -2.96 -5.72 -2.42
N LEU A 83 -3.84 -4.72 -2.34
CA LEU A 83 -5.27 -4.94 -2.07
C LEU A 83 -5.95 -5.74 -3.18
N LEU A 84 -5.64 -5.46 -4.45
CA LEU A 84 -6.17 -6.20 -5.59
C LEU A 84 -5.67 -7.66 -5.63
N THR A 85 -4.55 -7.97 -4.97
CA THR A 85 -4.09 -9.37 -4.76
C THR A 85 -4.83 -10.05 -3.62
N MET A 86 -5.00 -9.34 -2.50
CA MET A 86 -5.49 -9.94 -1.26
C MET A 86 -7.00 -10.11 -1.21
N VAL A 87 -7.74 -9.15 -1.73
CA VAL A 87 -9.20 -9.14 -1.63
C VAL A 87 -9.84 -10.38 -2.25
N PRO A 88 -9.42 -10.85 -3.44
CA PRO A 88 -9.92 -12.11 -4.00
C PRO A 88 -9.67 -13.31 -3.08
N ASN A 89 -8.51 -13.37 -2.43
CA ASN A 89 -8.18 -14.44 -1.48
C ASN A 89 -9.04 -14.36 -0.19
N TRP A 90 -9.49 -13.17 0.19
CA TRP A 90 -10.38 -12.98 1.34
C TRP A 90 -11.84 -13.29 1.02
N THR A 91 -12.31 -12.97 -0.17
CA THR A 91 -13.72 -13.10 -0.55
C THR A 91 -14.03 -14.41 -1.27
N GLY A 92 -13.01 -15.10 -1.80
CA GLY A 92 -13.18 -16.29 -2.63
C GLY A 92 -13.69 -15.99 -4.04
N HIS A 93 -13.81 -14.71 -4.41
CA HIS A 93 -14.23 -14.28 -5.74
C HIS A 93 -13.05 -14.21 -6.71
N LEU A 94 -13.36 -14.14 -8.01
CA LEU A 94 -12.35 -13.93 -9.04
C LEU A 94 -11.69 -12.55 -8.89
N PRO A 95 -10.39 -12.43 -9.18
CA PRO A 95 -9.69 -11.16 -9.18
C PRO A 95 -10.34 -10.11 -10.09
N VAL A 96 -10.25 -8.84 -9.67
CA VAL A 96 -10.61 -7.71 -10.54
C VAL A 96 -9.67 -7.70 -11.75
N ALA A 97 -10.23 -7.89 -12.94
CA ALA A 97 -9.49 -8.03 -14.19
C ALA A 97 -10.18 -7.29 -15.35
N GLY A 98 -9.48 -7.21 -16.49
CA GLY A 98 -9.99 -6.59 -17.71
C GLY A 98 -10.14 -5.07 -17.62
N TRP A 99 -11.20 -4.54 -18.25
CA TRP A 99 -11.34 -3.09 -18.46
C TRP A 99 -11.35 -2.26 -17.16
N ARG A 100 -11.94 -2.76 -16.07
CA ARG A 100 -11.99 -2.04 -14.78
C ARG A 100 -10.59 -1.80 -14.20
N LEU A 101 -9.75 -2.82 -14.30
CA LEU A 101 -8.35 -2.75 -13.89
C LEU A 101 -7.57 -1.79 -14.79
N ILE A 102 -7.79 -1.89 -16.11
CA ILE A 102 -7.14 -1.01 -17.10
C ILE A 102 -7.48 0.45 -16.82
N LEU A 103 -8.75 0.78 -16.61
CA LEU A 103 -9.17 2.15 -16.29
C LEU A 103 -8.55 2.67 -14.99
N LEU A 104 -8.52 1.85 -13.93
CA LEU A 104 -7.93 2.25 -12.66
C LEU A 104 -6.41 2.50 -12.81
N PHE A 105 -5.72 1.67 -13.58
CA PHE A 105 -4.29 1.84 -13.85
C PHE A 105 -4.01 3.04 -14.75
N LEU A 106 -4.82 3.25 -15.79
CA LEU A 106 -4.70 4.42 -16.67
C LEU A 106 -5.00 5.72 -15.92
N LEU A 107 -5.94 5.73 -14.99
CA LEU A 107 -6.19 6.87 -14.10
C LEU A 107 -4.95 7.21 -13.28
N TRP A 108 -4.30 6.21 -12.69
CA TRP A 108 -3.05 6.40 -11.96
C TRP A 108 -1.92 6.92 -12.86
N CYS A 109 -1.73 6.33 -14.05
CA CYS A 109 -0.74 6.83 -15.03
C CYS A 109 -1.03 8.26 -15.46
N ALA A 110 -2.30 8.60 -15.74
CA ALA A 110 -2.71 9.93 -16.14
C ALA A 110 -2.42 10.95 -15.03
N ALA A 111 -2.64 10.59 -13.77
CA ALA A 111 -2.28 11.43 -12.63
C ALA A 111 -0.76 11.71 -12.58
N ARG A 112 0.09 10.70 -12.82
CA ARG A 112 1.56 10.88 -12.84
C ARG A 112 1.99 11.82 -13.97
N VAL A 113 1.46 11.61 -15.17
CA VAL A 113 1.78 12.45 -16.33
C VAL A 113 1.30 13.88 -16.09
N ALA A 114 0.05 14.07 -15.63
CA ALA A 114 -0.49 15.39 -15.34
C ALA A 114 0.34 16.14 -14.28
N PHE A 115 0.83 15.43 -13.26
CA PHE A 115 1.65 16.05 -12.21
C PHE A 115 3.08 16.38 -12.65
N LEU A 116 3.62 15.72 -13.68
CA LEU A 116 4.89 16.10 -14.30
C LEU A 116 4.77 17.41 -15.09
N VAL A 117 3.65 17.61 -15.78
CA VAL A 117 3.46 18.70 -16.75
C VAL A 117 2.64 19.87 -16.20
N THR A 118 2.55 20.03 -14.87
CA THR A 118 1.79 21.13 -14.23
C THR A 118 2.24 22.52 -14.69
N GLY A 119 3.49 22.67 -15.15
CA GLY A 119 3.99 23.91 -15.74
C GLY A 119 3.31 24.31 -17.05
N VAL A 120 2.77 23.33 -17.79
CA VAL A 120 2.07 23.54 -19.06
C VAL A 120 0.56 23.55 -18.85
N THR A 121 0.03 22.61 -18.06
CA THR A 121 -1.42 22.41 -17.91
C THR A 121 -2.03 23.17 -16.74
N GLY A 122 -1.20 23.78 -15.89
CA GLY A 122 -1.60 24.20 -14.55
C GLY A 122 -1.81 23.02 -13.59
N PRO A 123 -2.08 23.30 -12.30
CA PRO A 123 -2.19 22.26 -11.27
C PRO A 123 -3.53 21.51 -11.29
N LEU A 124 -4.60 22.11 -11.81
CA LEU A 124 -5.96 21.59 -11.68
C LEU A 124 -6.14 20.18 -12.28
N PRO A 125 -5.68 19.87 -13.51
CA PRO A 125 -5.82 18.52 -14.07
C PRO A 125 -5.12 17.45 -13.22
N ALA A 126 -3.95 17.78 -12.66
CA ALA A 126 -3.21 16.86 -11.81
C ALA A 126 -3.93 16.60 -10.50
N VAL A 127 -4.42 17.66 -9.84
CA VAL A 127 -5.21 17.54 -8.60
C VAL A 127 -6.43 16.66 -8.80
N VAL A 128 -7.18 16.86 -9.89
CA VAL A 128 -8.41 16.09 -10.16
C VAL A 128 -8.08 14.62 -10.41
N LEU A 129 -7.17 14.33 -11.35
CA LEU A 129 -6.84 12.95 -11.71
C LEU A 129 -6.24 12.19 -10.53
N ASP A 130 -5.37 12.83 -9.77
CA ASP A 130 -4.71 12.20 -8.65
C ASP A 130 -5.67 11.99 -7.46
N SER A 131 -6.49 12.99 -7.14
CA SER A 131 -7.49 12.89 -6.07
C SER A 131 -8.57 11.84 -6.35
N LEU A 132 -8.79 11.47 -7.62
CA LEU A 132 -9.77 10.44 -8.00
C LEU A 132 -9.26 9.01 -7.82
N PHE A 133 -7.94 8.78 -7.92
CA PHE A 133 -7.39 7.42 -7.95
C PHE A 133 -7.70 6.61 -6.68
N LEU A 134 -7.41 7.16 -5.50
CA LEU A 134 -7.61 6.49 -4.21
C LEU A 134 -9.09 6.25 -3.88
N PRO A 135 -10.03 7.21 -4.08
CA PRO A 135 -11.46 6.96 -3.99
C PRO A 135 -11.95 5.86 -4.95
N CYS A 136 -11.47 5.84 -6.21
CA CYS A 136 -11.82 4.78 -7.15
C CYS A 136 -11.32 3.41 -6.66
N LEU A 137 -10.09 3.32 -6.18
CA LEU A 137 -9.54 2.11 -5.56
C LEU A 137 -10.38 1.66 -4.37
N PHE A 138 -10.72 2.59 -3.48
CA PHE A 138 -11.57 2.34 -2.31
C PHE A 138 -12.90 1.72 -2.74
N LEU A 139 -13.59 2.30 -3.73
CA LEU A 139 -14.88 1.81 -4.21
C LEU A 139 -14.78 0.41 -4.84
N VAL A 140 -13.74 0.15 -5.63
CA VAL A 140 -13.48 -1.17 -6.21
C VAL A 140 -13.30 -2.22 -5.12
N VAL A 141 -12.44 -1.94 -4.14
CA VAL A 141 -12.15 -2.88 -3.04
C VAL A 141 -13.34 -3.04 -2.10
N ALA A 142 -14.02 -1.95 -1.74
CA ALA A 142 -15.21 -1.95 -0.90
C ALA A 142 -16.32 -2.82 -1.49
N ARG A 143 -16.58 -2.67 -2.79
CA ARG A 143 -17.56 -3.49 -3.50
C ARG A 143 -17.25 -4.97 -3.35
N GLU A 144 -16.02 -5.38 -3.63
CA GLU A 144 -15.64 -6.80 -3.56
C GLU A 144 -15.79 -7.37 -2.14
N ILE A 145 -15.40 -6.60 -1.11
CA ILE A 145 -15.54 -7.03 0.29
C ILE A 145 -17.01 -7.14 0.71
N VAL A 146 -17.85 -6.17 0.32
CA VAL A 146 -19.29 -6.16 0.66
C VAL A 146 -20.01 -7.30 -0.06
N VAL A 147 -19.77 -7.51 -1.36
CA VAL A 147 -20.37 -8.60 -2.13
C VAL A 147 -19.89 -9.95 -1.60
N GLY A 148 -18.61 -10.07 -1.23
CA GLY A 148 -18.05 -11.27 -0.59
C GLY A 148 -18.41 -11.42 0.90
N ARG A 149 -19.20 -10.50 1.47
CA ARG A 149 -19.63 -10.47 2.88
C ARG A 149 -18.49 -10.63 3.90
N ASN A 150 -17.27 -10.19 3.56
CA ASN A 150 -16.10 -10.33 4.42
C ASN A 150 -15.84 -9.07 5.27
N TRP A 151 -16.78 -8.78 6.17
CA TRP A 151 -16.76 -7.58 7.02
C TRP A 151 -15.50 -7.43 7.88
N ARG A 152 -14.86 -8.54 8.24
CA ARG A 152 -13.63 -8.54 9.06
C ARG A 152 -12.44 -7.85 8.38
N ASN A 153 -12.49 -7.74 7.06
CA ASN A 153 -11.45 -7.15 6.22
C ASN A 153 -11.78 -5.75 5.73
N LEU A 154 -12.78 -5.07 6.30
CA LEU A 154 -13.02 -3.64 6.03
C LEU A 154 -12.00 -2.70 6.69
N LYS A 155 -11.27 -3.15 7.71
CA LYS A 155 -10.34 -2.29 8.48
C LYS A 155 -9.28 -1.59 7.60
N PRO A 156 -8.62 -2.26 6.63
CA PRO A 156 -7.70 -1.58 5.70
C PRO A 156 -8.36 -0.46 4.89
N LEU A 157 -9.65 -0.56 4.55
CA LEU A 157 -10.33 0.49 3.78
C LEU A 157 -10.46 1.80 4.53
N ILE A 158 -10.55 1.75 5.87
CA ILE A 158 -10.53 2.96 6.71
C ILE A 158 -9.23 3.73 6.45
N LEU A 159 -8.09 3.04 6.42
CA LEU A 159 -6.79 3.66 6.17
C LEU A 159 -6.61 4.09 4.71
N VAL A 160 -7.21 3.39 3.74
CA VAL A 160 -7.26 3.85 2.34
C VAL A 160 -8.09 5.14 2.22
N ALA A 161 -9.20 5.26 2.95
CA ALA A 161 -10.00 6.49 2.99
C ALA A 161 -9.21 7.64 3.63
N PHE A 162 -8.47 7.39 4.71
CA PHE A 162 -7.54 8.37 5.28
C PHE A 162 -6.44 8.76 4.29
N LEU A 163 -5.88 7.81 3.54
CA LEU A 163 -4.88 8.09 2.52
C LEU A 163 -5.46 8.96 1.40
N ALA A 164 -6.70 8.70 0.97
CA ALA A 164 -7.41 9.52 -0.02
C ALA A 164 -7.65 10.95 0.48
N ALA A 165 -8.13 11.09 1.73
CA ALA A 165 -8.34 12.39 2.35
C ALA A 165 -7.02 13.16 2.54
N ALA A 166 -5.94 12.46 2.92
CA ALA A 166 -4.62 13.04 3.06
C ALA A 166 -4.06 13.53 1.72
N ASN A 167 -4.35 12.82 0.63
CA ASN A 167 -3.93 13.21 -0.71
C ASN A 167 -4.61 14.51 -1.16
N ILE A 168 -5.93 14.57 -0.99
CA ILE A 168 -6.71 15.79 -1.29
C ILE A 168 -6.22 16.94 -0.40
N GLY A 169 -6.03 16.66 0.89
CA GLY A 169 -5.52 17.63 1.86
C GLY A 169 -4.11 18.11 1.52
N PHE A 170 -3.23 17.24 1.00
CA PHE A 170 -1.89 17.59 0.54
C PHE A 170 -1.95 18.60 -0.60
N HIS A 171 -2.76 18.34 -1.63
CA HIS A 171 -2.93 19.27 -2.74
C HIS A 171 -3.48 20.62 -2.26
N ALA A 172 -4.49 20.59 -1.38
CA ALA A 172 -5.07 21.80 -0.82
C ALA A 172 -4.05 22.60 0.01
N GLU A 173 -3.27 21.94 0.86
CA GLU A 173 -2.21 22.56 1.67
C GLU A 173 -1.16 23.22 0.77
N VAL A 174 -0.60 22.51 -0.20
CA VAL A 174 0.44 23.07 -1.07
C VAL A 174 -0.06 24.26 -1.87
N LEU A 175 -1.27 24.18 -2.42
CA LEU A 175 -1.82 25.25 -3.27
C LEU A 175 -2.29 26.48 -2.48
N THR A 176 -2.59 26.35 -1.18
CA THR A 176 -3.09 27.48 -0.37
C THR A 176 -2.03 28.08 0.55
N SER A 177 -1.19 27.25 1.18
CA SER A 177 -0.17 27.69 2.13
C SER A 177 1.26 27.51 1.63
N GLY A 178 1.49 26.84 0.50
CA GLY A 178 2.83 26.53 -0.01
C GLY A 178 3.57 25.48 0.83
N THR A 179 2.89 24.83 1.77
CA THR A 179 3.46 23.80 2.67
C THR A 179 2.83 22.44 2.41
N SER A 180 3.50 21.37 2.81
CA SER A 180 3.03 19.99 2.62
C SER A 180 3.16 19.17 3.91
N SER A 181 3.02 19.80 5.07
CA SER A 181 3.33 19.20 6.36
C SER A 181 2.24 18.25 6.84
N ILE A 182 0.98 18.70 6.90
CA ILE A 182 -0.11 17.92 7.48
C ILE A 182 -0.51 16.78 6.53
N GLY A 183 -0.70 17.08 5.25
CA GLY A 183 -1.08 16.07 4.24
C GLY A 183 -0.07 14.92 4.17
N SER A 184 1.24 15.24 4.18
CA SER A 184 2.30 14.22 4.18
C SER A 184 2.27 13.36 5.44
N ARG A 185 2.14 13.96 6.63
CA ARG A 185 2.13 13.20 7.89
C ARG A 185 0.93 12.27 7.98
N VAL A 186 -0.26 12.74 7.59
CA VAL A 186 -1.47 11.89 7.58
C VAL A 186 -1.31 10.76 6.56
N GLY A 187 -0.75 11.02 5.38
CA GLY A 187 -0.47 10.00 4.37
C GLY A 187 0.52 8.93 4.88
N ILE A 188 1.65 9.36 5.46
CA ILE A 188 2.64 8.47 6.07
C ILE A 188 2.01 7.67 7.22
N ALA A 189 1.23 8.31 8.10
CA ALA A 189 0.54 7.65 9.19
C ALA A 189 -0.45 6.58 8.68
N ALA A 190 -1.19 6.85 7.61
CA ALA A 190 -2.10 5.89 7.00
C ALA A 190 -1.33 4.69 6.40
N ILE A 191 -0.22 4.93 5.71
CA ILE A 191 0.65 3.89 5.14
C ILE A 191 1.27 3.02 6.24
N VAL A 192 1.90 3.63 7.24
CA VAL A 192 2.50 2.90 8.38
C VAL A 192 1.43 2.15 9.15
N GLY A 193 0.25 2.75 9.34
CA GLY A 193 -0.92 2.08 9.90
C GLY A 193 -1.35 0.85 9.10
N LEU A 194 -1.32 0.91 7.76
CA LEU A 194 -1.61 -0.23 6.89
C LEU A 194 -0.58 -1.34 7.11
N ILE A 195 0.71 -0.99 7.14
CA ILE A 195 1.80 -1.95 7.39
C ILE A 195 1.63 -2.62 8.76
N ILE A 196 1.37 -1.86 9.83
CA ILE A 196 1.17 -2.39 11.19
C ILE A 196 -0.05 -3.33 11.27
N LEU A 197 -1.17 -2.91 10.68
CA LEU A 197 -2.43 -3.64 10.72
C LEU A 197 -2.33 -4.96 9.94
N ILE A 198 -1.80 -4.88 8.72
CA ILE A 198 -1.80 -5.97 7.76
C ILE A 198 -0.59 -6.88 7.99
N GLY A 199 0.60 -6.31 8.12
CA GLY A 199 1.83 -7.04 8.44
C GLY A 199 1.69 -7.81 9.75
N GLY A 200 1.01 -7.21 10.73
CA GLY A 200 0.70 -7.85 12.01
C GLY A 200 -0.13 -9.13 11.96
N ARG A 201 -0.74 -9.46 10.82
CA ARG A 201 -1.46 -10.73 10.58
C ARG A 201 -0.72 -11.61 9.57
N ILE A 202 -0.20 -10.99 8.52
CA ILE A 202 0.41 -11.68 7.39
C ILE A 202 1.76 -12.28 7.77
N VAL A 203 2.64 -11.49 8.39
CA VAL A 203 3.99 -11.95 8.77
C VAL A 203 3.90 -13.17 9.69
N PRO A 204 3.21 -13.13 10.85
CA PRO A 204 3.13 -14.31 11.71
C PRO A 204 2.40 -15.49 11.07
N SER A 205 1.41 -15.27 10.21
CA SER A 205 0.71 -16.38 9.51
C SER A 205 1.64 -17.13 8.56
N PHE A 206 2.42 -16.43 7.75
CA PHE A 206 3.37 -17.07 6.84
C PHE A 206 4.48 -17.78 7.60
N THR A 207 4.99 -17.17 8.68
CA THR A 207 5.96 -17.80 9.58
C THR A 207 5.40 -19.08 10.20
N HIS A 208 4.16 -19.05 10.67
CA HIS A 208 3.47 -20.21 11.23
C HIS A 208 3.37 -21.34 10.20
N THR A 209 2.86 -21.05 9.00
CA THR A 209 2.70 -22.05 7.94
C THR A 209 4.02 -22.71 7.57
N TRP A 210 5.10 -21.93 7.45
CA TRP A 210 6.42 -22.48 7.13
C TRP A 210 7.01 -23.31 8.28
N LEU A 211 6.98 -22.81 9.52
CA LEU A 211 7.51 -23.54 10.68
C LEU A 211 6.75 -24.85 10.97
N MET A 212 5.43 -24.85 10.76
CA MET A 212 4.62 -26.07 10.85
C MET A 212 5.05 -27.12 9.83
N ARG A 213 5.32 -26.72 8.57
CA ARG A 213 5.82 -27.65 7.53
C ARG A 213 7.19 -28.22 7.86
N MET A 214 8.02 -27.46 8.57
CA MET A 214 9.34 -27.88 9.02
C MET A 214 9.32 -28.68 10.33
N GLY A 215 8.15 -28.95 10.92
CA GLY A 215 8.04 -29.69 12.18
C GLY A 215 8.60 -28.95 13.40
N SER A 216 8.71 -27.62 13.34
CA SER A 216 9.23 -26.81 14.45
C SER A 216 8.28 -26.84 15.65
N LYS A 217 8.82 -27.02 16.86
CA LYS A 217 8.07 -26.89 18.12
C LYS A 217 7.84 -25.43 18.52
N ARG A 218 8.65 -24.50 18.00
CA ARG A 218 8.49 -23.06 18.24
C ARG A 218 7.66 -22.48 17.12
N LEU A 219 6.51 -21.92 17.46
CA LEU A 219 5.56 -21.28 16.54
C LEU A 219 5.34 -19.83 16.97
N PRO A 220 5.02 -18.93 16.04
CA PRO A 220 4.70 -17.54 16.35
C PRO A 220 3.47 -17.46 17.23
N VAL A 221 3.47 -16.48 18.14
CA VAL A 221 2.31 -16.23 19.00
C VAL A 221 1.17 -15.68 18.13
N SER A 222 -0.03 -16.27 18.28
CA SER A 222 -1.23 -15.78 17.62
C SER A 222 -1.63 -14.40 18.18
N PHE A 223 -2.36 -13.62 17.37
CA PHE A 223 -2.82 -12.29 17.77
C PHE A 223 -3.56 -12.32 19.10
N ASP A 224 -3.09 -11.57 20.09
CA ASP A 224 -3.69 -11.50 21.42
C ASP A 224 -3.86 -10.06 21.93
N ARG A 225 -4.08 -9.90 23.24
CA ARG A 225 -4.27 -8.58 23.87
C ARG A 225 -3.02 -7.70 23.73
N PHE A 226 -1.82 -8.27 23.73
CA PHE A 226 -0.58 -7.51 23.54
C PHE A 226 -0.53 -6.91 22.14
N ASP A 227 -0.92 -7.67 21.11
CA ASP A 227 -1.00 -7.17 19.74
C ASP A 227 -2.01 -6.04 19.60
N LEU A 228 -3.16 -6.14 20.29
CA LEU A 228 -4.16 -5.07 20.32
C LEU A 228 -3.60 -3.80 20.98
N VAL A 229 -2.95 -3.92 22.14
CA VAL A 229 -2.31 -2.79 22.84
C VAL A 229 -1.24 -2.15 21.96
N THR A 230 -0.41 -2.95 21.31
CA THR A 230 0.64 -2.48 20.39
C THR A 230 0.05 -1.70 19.22
N LEU A 231 -1.03 -2.20 18.62
CA LEU A 231 -1.73 -1.54 17.53
C LEU A 231 -2.34 -0.20 17.98
N VAL A 232 -3.04 -0.18 19.12
CA VAL A 232 -3.65 1.05 19.66
C VAL A 232 -2.58 2.08 20.02
N ALA A 233 -1.52 1.67 20.71
CA ALA A 233 -0.41 2.55 21.07
C ALA A 233 0.26 3.16 19.83
N SER A 234 0.44 2.37 18.77
CA SER A 234 1.01 2.87 17.51
C SER A 234 0.09 3.87 16.81
N VAL A 235 -1.22 3.63 16.80
CA VAL A 235 -2.20 4.58 16.25
C VAL A 235 -2.19 5.88 17.05
N ILE A 236 -2.15 5.81 18.38
CA ILE A 236 -2.04 7.00 19.24
C ILE A 236 -0.75 7.77 18.93
N ALA A 237 0.40 7.08 18.81
CA ALA A 237 1.67 7.71 18.44
C ALA A 237 1.59 8.46 17.11
N LEU A 238 1.03 7.81 16.08
CA LEU A 238 0.88 8.38 14.74
C LEU A 238 -0.07 9.60 14.73
N VAL A 239 -1.21 9.51 15.42
CA VAL A 239 -2.16 10.64 15.54
C VAL A 239 -1.52 11.80 16.29
N LEU A 240 -0.82 11.52 17.39
CA LEU A 240 -0.14 12.54 18.17
C LEU A 240 0.97 13.21 17.36
N TRP A 241 1.66 12.48 16.48
CA TRP A 241 2.67 13.04 15.57
C TRP A 241 2.11 13.95 14.49
N VAL A 242 0.93 13.61 13.96
CA VAL A 242 0.24 14.48 12.99
C VAL A 242 -0.07 15.84 13.62
N VAL A 243 -0.59 15.85 14.85
CA VAL A 243 -1.07 17.06 15.54
C VAL A 243 0.07 17.83 16.22
N MET A 244 0.97 17.12 16.90
CA MET A 244 2.03 17.67 17.75
C MET A 244 3.40 17.06 17.38
N PRO A 245 3.91 17.30 16.16
CA PRO A 245 5.12 16.64 15.63
C PRO A 245 6.40 16.81 16.46
N VAL A 246 6.54 17.95 17.16
CA VAL A 246 7.77 18.34 17.88
C VAL A 246 7.62 18.22 19.40
N ALA A 247 6.46 17.79 19.89
CA ALA A 247 6.24 17.68 21.34
C ALA A 247 7.01 16.50 21.95
N ILE A 248 7.58 16.70 23.14
CA ILE A 248 8.30 15.65 23.89
C ILE A 248 7.39 14.44 24.15
N VAL A 249 6.11 14.70 24.46
CA VAL A 249 5.10 13.64 24.67
C VAL A 249 4.99 12.73 23.45
N THR A 250 5.01 13.29 22.24
CA THR A 250 5.02 12.53 20.98
C THR A 250 6.21 11.60 20.89
N GLY A 251 7.41 12.09 21.23
CA GLY A 251 8.63 11.28 21.26
C GLY A 251 8.56 10.12 22.26
N ILE A 252 8.05 10.37 23.47
CA ILE A 252 7.86 9.34 24.50
C ILE A 252 6.89 8.26 24.02
N VAL A 253 5.76 8.66 23.44
CA VAL A 253 4.73 7.72 22.95
C VAL A 253 5.26 6.92 21.75
N PHE A 254 6.05 7.53 20.85
CA PHE A 254 6.72 6.78 19.77
C PHE A 254 7.74 5.79 20.30
N PHE A 255 8.56 6.17 21.28
CA PHE A 255 9.52 5.25 21.87
C PHE A 255 8.82 4.04 22.50
N ALA A 256 7.73 4.27 23.23
CA ALA A 256 6.91 3.19 23.76
C ALA A 256 6.31 2.31 22.64
N ALA A 257 5.80 2.91 21.56
CA ALA A 257 5.28 2.17 20.40
C ALA A 257 6.37 1.35 19.70
N ALA A 258 7.58 1.89 19.53
CA ALA A 258 8.73 1.21 18.94
C ALA A 258 9.16 -0.01 19.76
N VAL A 259 9.23 0.13 21.09
CA VAL A 259 9.49 -1.01 21.99
C VAL A 259 8.42 -2.08 21.85
N LEU A 260 7.13 -1.69 21.86
CA LEU A 260 6.03 -2.63 21.70
C LEU A 260 6.07 -3.34 20.34
N GLN A 261 6.36 -2.62 19.24
CA GLN A 261 6.48 -3.18 17.90
C GLN A 261 7.68 -4.12 17.76
N SER A 262 8.80 -3.80 18.41
CA SER A 262 9.98 -4.66 18.45
C SER A 262 9.69 -5.97 19.18
N VAL A 263 9.03 -5.90 20.34
CA VAL A 263 8.59 -7.10 21.07
C VAL A 263 7.58 -7.89 20.26
N ARG A 264 6.65 -7.22 19.58
CA ARG A 264 5.67 -7.85 18.69
C ARG A 264 6.36 -8.63 17.57
N LEU A 265 7.34 -8.03 16.90
CA LEU A 265 8.13 -8.67 15.85
C LEU A 265 8.92 -9.87 16.39
N TRP A 266 9.51 -9.76 17.59
CA TRP A 266 10.22 -10.85 18.23
C TRP A 266 9.31 -12.06 18.55
N ARG A 267 8.07 -11.80 18.98
CA ARG A 267 7.05 -12.85 19.24
C ARG A 267 6.66 -13.64 17.99
N TRP A 268 6.97 -13.15 16.79
CA TRP A 268 6.75 -13.87 15.54
C TRP A 268 7.87 -14.85 15.19
N VAL A 269 8.94 -14.90 16.00
CA VAL A 269 10.04 -15.87 15.91
C VAL A 269 10.67 -16.00 14.52
N GLY A 270 10.64 -14.93 13.73
CA GLY A 270 11.10 -14.89 12.33
C GLY A 270 12.54 -15.34 12.08
N VAL A 271 13.38 -15.24 13.11
CA VAL A 271 14.76 -15.72 13.08
C VAL A 271 14.84 -17.22 12.78
N HIS A 272 13.83 -18.00 13.14
CA HIS A 272 13.78 -19.44 12.82
C HIS A 272 13.39 -19.71 11.36
N ALA A 273 12.85 -18.71 10.66
CA ALA A 273 12.41 -18.77 9.26
C ALA A 273 13.40 -18.17 8.26
N TRP A 274 14.66 -17.95 8.67
CA TRP A 274 15.69 -17.34 7.81
C TRP A 274 15.99 -18.11 6.52
N ARG A 275 15.76 -19.43 6.51
CA ARG A 275 15.98 -20.29 5.33
C ARG A 275 14.92 -20.12 4.24
N GLU A 276 13.83 -19.42 4.54
CA GLU A 276 12.77 -19.11 3.58
C GLU A 276 12.83 -17.62 3.21
N PRO A 277 13.42 -17.27 2.05
CA PRO A 277 13.65 -15.88 1.68
C PRO A 277 12.37 -15.03 1.65
N PHE A 278 11.24 -15.64 1.25
CA PHE A 278 9.95 -14.96 1.22
C PHE A 278 9.44 -14.60 2.61
N VAL A 279 9.64 -15.47 3.61
CA VAL A 279 9.25 -15.18 4.99
C VAL A 279 10.23 -14.21 5.64
N LEU A 280 11.52 -14.33 5.33
CA LEU A 280 12.57 -13.45 5.84
C LEU A 280 12.34 -11.99 5.43
N ILE A 281 12.05 -11.72 4.15
CA ILE A 281 11.87 -10.34 3.67
C ILE A 281 10.66 -9.64 4.33
N LEU A 282 9.64 -10.41 4.72
CA LEU A 282 8.50 -9.87 5.46
C LEU A 282 8.89 -9.38 6.87
N HIS A 283 9.80 -10.08 7.55
CA HIS A 283 10.31 -9.65 8.86
C HIS A 283 11.25 -8.46 8.72
N ILE A 284 12.15 -8.50 7.73
CA ILE A 284 13.05 -7.38 7.44
C ILE A 284 12.23 -6.13 7.14
N GLY A 285 11.22 -6.23 6.26
CA GLY A 285 10.33 -5.11 5.94
C GLY A 285 9.58 -4.57 7.17
N TYR A 286 9.08 -5.46 8.04
CA TYR A 286 8.40 -5.03 9.27
C TYR A 286 9.36 -4.40 10.30
N ALA A 287 10.65 -4.78 10.29
CA ALA A 287 11.65 -4.23 11.19
C ALA A 287 11.96 -2.73 10.96
N PHE A 288 11.48 -2.13 9.87
CA PHE A 288 11.53 -0.69 9.63
C PHE A 288 10.40 0.10 10.31
N VAL A 289 9.45 -0.59 10.96
CA VAL A 289 8.33 0.06 11.65
C VAL A 289 8.69 0.58 13.05
N PRO A 290 9.37 -0.19 13.92
CA PRO A 290 9.87 0.32 15.19
C PRO A 290 10.87 1.47 15.00
#